data_AF-A0A380K6E5-F1
#
_entry.id   AF-A0A380K6E5-F1
#
_cell.length_a   1.000
_cell.length_b   1.000
_cell.length_c   1.000
_cell.angle_alpha   90.00
_cell.angle_beta   90.00
_cell.angle_gamma   90.00
#
_symmetry.space_group_name_H-M   'P 1'
#
loop_
_entity.id
_entity.type
_entity.pdbx_description
1 polymer ?
#
loop_
_entity_poly.entity_id
_entity_poly.type
_entity_poly.pdbx_seq_one_letter_code
_entity_poly.pdbx_strand_id
1 'polypeptide(L)'
;MKEHLVEDEYPTSIITNIYFDTTDFQVIQDSIAKKNGREKICMRTYVTNPTEDSQAFLELKKKDAEGTGHKFRLVSEIGAIKQFIESGKLTHATIEDQLLIDELNTLKERYGDLSARMLIYYERSSFKEKHHIKGQPPRKIRVTVDQNVTYRDYDVEKSRGNYGSELFGDGKVIIEIKTPLIVSDYLLGEW
;
A
#
# COMPACT_ATOMS: atom_id res chain seq x y z
N MET A 1 12.80 -7.14 -21.37
CA MET A 1 12.35 -6.08 -20.43
C MET A 1 12.94 -4.69 -20.77
N LYS A 2 14.27 -4.53 -20.83
CA LYS A 2 14.95 -3.24 -21.12
C LYS A 2 14.62 -2.60 -22.49
N GLU A 3 14.17 -3.39 -23.45
CA GLU A 3 13.80 -2.89 -24.79
C GLU A 3 12.48 -2.10 -24.78
N HIS A 4 11.54 -2.46 -23.90
CA HIS A 4 10.17 -1.93 -23.88
C HIS A 4 9.85 -1.09 -22.64
N LEU A 5 10.64 -1.21 -21.58
CA LEU A 5 10.44 -0.48 -20.33
C LEU A 5 11.61 0.48 -20.05
N VAL A 6 11.29 1.60 -19.44
CA VAL A 6 12.23 2.58 -18.88
C VAL A 6 11.90 2.76 -17.40
N GLU A 7 12.89 3.18 -16.62
CA GLU A 7 12.71 3.61 -15.24
C GLU A 7 11.57 4.64 -15.10
N ASP A 8 10.75 4.47 -14.06
CA ASP A 8 9.71 5.44 -13.72
C ASP A 8 10.34 6.69 -13.05
N GLU A 9 9.54 7.72 -12.77
CA GLU A 9 10.02 8.97 -12.14
C GLU A 9 10.67 8.73 -10.76
N TYR A 10 10.15 7.75 -10.02
CA TYR A 10 10.71 7.26 -8.75
C TYR A 10 11.15 5.80 -8.95
N PRO A 11 12.33 5.57 -9.54
CA PRO A 11 12.71 4.26 -10.03
C PRO A 11 13.05 3.30 -8.90
N THR A 12 13.63 3.80 -7.81
CA THR A 12 14.01 3.00 -6.64
C THR A 12 13.41 3.59 -5.37
N SER A 13 12.86 2.76 -4.50
CA SER A 13 12.27 3.21 -3.23
C SER A 13 12.39 2.15 -2.14
N ILE A 14 12.69 2.58 -0.92
CA ILE A 14 12.46 1.79 0.28
C ILE A 14 11.06 2.16 0.78
N ILE A 15 10.15 1.20 0.77
CA ILE A 15 8.76 1.43 1.16
C ILE A 15 8.53 0.74 2.49
N THR A 16 8.04 1.48 3.48
CA THR A 16 7.53 0.91 4.73
C THR A 16 6.03 1.09 4.80
N ASN A 17 5.32 0.00 5.06
CA ASN A 17 3.89 -0.06 5.25
C ASN A 17 3.61 -0.53 6.68
N ILE A 18 2.81 0.22 7.43
CA ILE A 18 2.27 -0.19 8.72
C ILE A 18 0.77 -0.38 8.54
N TYR A 19 0.29 -1.60 8.70
CA TYR A 19 -1.12 -1.95 8.62
C TYR A 19 -1.76 -1.81 10.00
N PHE A 20 -2.96 -1.23 9.99
CA PHE A 20 -3.78 -1.09 11.18
C PHE A 20 -4.89 -2.14 11.16
N ASP A 21 -5.09 -2.77 12.31
CA ASP A 21 -6.07 -3.84 12.49
C ASP A 21 -6.48 -3.89 13.97
N THR A 22 -7.42 -4.76 14.30
CA THR A 22 -7.76 -5.08 15.69
C THR A 22 -6.67 -5.96 16.32
N THR A 23 -6.70 -6.09 17.65
CA THR A 23 -5.78 -6.98 18.38
C THR A 23 -5.80 -8.41 17.82
N ASP A 24 -6.97 -8.89 17.39
CA ASP A 24 -7.19 -10.24 16.87
C ASP A 24 -7.15 -10.32 15.33
N PHE A 25 -6.66 -9.28 14.64
CA PHE A 25 -6.51 -9.24 13.17
C PHE A 25 -7.83 -9.44 12.40
N GLN A 26 -8.92 -8.88 12.91
CA GLN A 26 -10.25 -9.14 12.37
C GLN A 26 -10.48 -8.50 10.99
N VAL A 27 -9.88 -7.33 10.72
CA VAL A 27 -10.03 -6.64 9.43
C VAL A 27 -9.44 -7.48 8.30
N ILE A 28 -8.21 -7.98 8.46
CA ILE A 28 -7.60 -8.84 7.43
C ILE A 28 -8.32 -10.20 7.30
N GLN A 29 -8.78 -10.79 8.40
CA GLN A 29 -9.55 -12.03 8.36
C GLN A 29 -10.84 -11.86 7.55
N ASP A 30 -11.58 -10.79 7.78
CA ASP A 30 -12.79 -10.47 7.01
C ASP A 30 -12.48 -10.19 5.53
N SER A 31 -11.37 -9.51 5.25
CA SER A 31 -10.90 -9.26 3.88
C SER A 31 -10.61 -10.56 3.12
N ILE A 32 -9.93 -11.51 3.77
CA ILE A 32 -9.66 -12.86 3.23
C ILE A 32 -10.97 -13.64 3.04
N ALA A 33 -11.88 -13.56 4.02
CA ALA A 33 -13.20 -14.18 3.98
C ALA A 33 -14.18 -13.49 3.00
N LYS A 34 -13.73 -12.43 2.31
CA LYS A 34 -14.52 -11.64 1.35
C LYS A 34 -15.74 -10.97 1.97
N LYS A 35 -15.71 -10.69 3.28
CA LYS A 35 -16.74 -9.96 4.01
C LYS A 35 -16.45 -8.47 3.98
N ASN A 36 -17.45 -7.67 4.41
CA ASN A 36 -17.26 -6.30 4.85
C ASN A 36 -16.32 -5.52 3.93
N GLY A 37 -16.68 -5.32 2.66
CA GLY A 37 -15.90 -4.46 1.77
C GLY A 37 -14.41 -4.81 1.55
N ARG A 38 -13.91 -5.96 2.02
CA ARG A 38 -12.50 -6.38 1.95
C ARG A 38 -11.49 -5.27 2.31
N GLU A 39 -11.75 -4.56 3.40
CA GLU A 39 -10.97 -3.36 3.72
C GLU A 39 -9.53 -3.66 4.15
N LYS A 40 -8.63 -2.69 3.91
CA LYS A 40 -7.25 -2.68 4.40
C LYS A 40 -6.82 -1.24 4.70
N ILE A 41 -6.36 -0.99 5.92
CA ILE A 41 -5.86 0.31 6.36
C ILE A 41 -4.34 0.24 6.48
N CYS A 42 -3.63 1.19 5.89
CA CYS A 42 -2.17 1.20 5.90
C CYS A 42 -1.63 2.62 5.93
N MET A 43 -0.69 2.88 6.83
CA MET A 43 0.21 4.02 6.76
C MET A 43 1.43 3.63 5.93
N ARG A 44 1.77 4.42 4.91
CA ARG A 44 2.90 4.19 4.02
C ARG A 44 3.86 5.36 4.06
N THR A 45 5.14 5.06 4.26
CA THR A 45 6.22 6.05 4.16
C THR A 45 7.32 5.58 3.22
N TYR A 46 7.99 6.54 2.60
CA TYR A 46 9.18 6.36 1.76
C TYR A 46 10.45 6.85 2.49
N VAL A 47 10.32 7.31 3.73
CA VAL A 47 11.44 7.73 4.57
C VAL A 47 12.08 6.48 5.19
N THR A 48 13.39 6.32 5.01
CA THR A 48 14.12 5.14 5.50
C THR A 48 14.12 5.05 7.03
N ASN A 49 14.32 6.18 7.71
CA ASN A 49 14.35 6.30 9.17
C ASN A 49 13.30 7.34 9.61
N PRO A 50 12.00 6.97 9.61
CA PRO A 50 10.94 7.92 9.91
C PRO A 50 10.89 8.31 11.39
N THR A 51 10.59 9.59 11.63
CA THR A 51 10.23 10.17 12.94
C THR A 51 8.72 10.44 12.99
N GLU A 52 8.18 10.85 14.14
CA GLU A 52 6.76 11.21 14.27
C GLU A 52 6.36 12.38 13.34
N ASP A 53 7.28 13.33 13.11
CA ASP A 53 7.05 14.49 12.23
C ASP A 53 7.27 14.17 10.74
N SER A 54 7.71 12.95 10.42
CA SER A 54 7.91 12.54 9.02
C SER A 54 6.56 12.40 8.31
N GLN A 55 6.51 12.84 7.06
CA GLN A 55 5.30 12.73 6.25
C GLN A 55 5.06 11.27 5.82
N ALA A 56 3.81 10.84 5.91
CA ALA A 56 3.35 9.54 5.45
C ALA A 56 1.96 9.65 4.81
N PHE A 57 1.64 8.65 3.99
CA PHE A 57 0.30 8.46 3.47
C PHE A 57 -0.50 7.60 4.42
N LEU A 58 -1.69 8.04 4.84
CA LEU A 58 -2.70 7.11 5.38
C LEU A 58 -3.57 6.67 4.21
N GLU A 59 -3.63 5.37 3.96
CA GLU A 59 -4.39 4.78 2.86
C GLU A 59 -5.45 3.82 3.40
N LEU A 60 -6.69 3.96 2.92
CA LEU A 60 -7.73 2.95 3.06
C LEU A 60 -8.07 2.39 1.68
N LYS A 61 -8.03 1.07 1.55
CA LYS A 61 -8.50 0.35 0.36
C LYS A 61 -9.73 -0.46 0.74
N LYS A 62 -10.77 -0.40 -0.09
CA LYS A 62 -11.95 -1.26 0.03
C LYS A 62 -12.39 -1.76 -1.34
N LYS A 63 -13.21 -2.79 -1.36
CA LYS A 63 -13.81 -3.42 -2.53
C LYS A 63 -15.31 -3.51 -2.29
N ASP A 64 -16.12 -2.83 -3.09
CA ASP A 64 -17.57 -2.83 -2.92
C ASP A 64 -18.20 -4.20 -3.28
N ALA A 65 -19.53 -4.27 -3.18
CA ALA A 65 -20.30 -5.48 -3.42
C ALA A 65 -20.18 -5.97 -4.88
N GLU A 66 -20.08 -5.04 -5.85
CA GLU A 66 -19.83 -5.37 -7.26
C GLU A 66 -18.39 -5.83 -7.51
N GLY A 67 -17.49 -5.61 -6.56
CA GLY A 67 -16.09 -5.98 -6.69
C GLY A 67 -15.22 -4.85 -7.27
N THR A 68 -15.68 -3.62 -7.28
CA THR A 68 -14.87 -2.45 -7.65
C THR A 68 -14.00 -2.02 -6.49
N GLY A 69 -12.71 -1.78 -6.76
CA GLY A 69 -11.75 -1.33 -5.77
C GLY A 69 -11.76 0.19 -5.62
N HIS A 70 -11.89 0.68 -4.39
CA HIS A 70 -11.80 2.08 -4.01
C HIS A 70 -10.56 2.31 -3.15
N LYS A 71 -9.91 3.46 -3.35
CA LYS A 71 -8.74 3.87 -2.57
C LYS A 71 -8.91 5.31 -2.11
N PHE A 72 -8.84 5.51 -0.81
CA PHE A 72 -8.85 6.81 -0.15
C PHE A 72 -7.46 7.05 0.45
N ARG A 73 -6.98 8.29 0.40
CA ARG A 73 -5.70 8.65 1.03
C ARG A 73 -5.63 10.10 1.45
N LEU A 74 -4.88 10.33 2.51
CA LEU A 74 -4.39 11.65 2.91
C LEU A 74 -2.88 11.61 3.14
N VAL A 75 -2.27 12.79 3.26
CA VAL A 75 -0.88 12.96 3.68
C VAL A 75 -0.87 13.69 5.01
N SER A 76 -0.15 13.16 6.00
CA SER A 76 0.02 13.82 7.28
C SER A 76 1.29 13.30 7.98
N GLU A 77 1.61 13.90 9.11
CA GLU A 77 2.69 13.45 9.99
C GLU A 77 2.35 12.09 10.60
N ILE A 78 3.36 11.24 10.76
CA ILE A 78 3.19 9.89 11.32
C ILE A 78 2.52 9.93 12.69
N GLY A 79 2.92 10.85 13.56
CA GLY A 79 2.33 11.01 14.89
C GLY A 79 0.85 11.38 14.83
N ALA A 80 0.49 12.30 13.93
CA ALA A 80 -0.90 12.69 13.70
C ALA A 80 -1.74 11.52 13.16
N ILE A 81 -1.20 10.71 12.24
CA ILE A 81 -1.89 9.52 11.71
C ILE A 81 -2.14 8.50 12.82
N LYS A 82 -1.12 8.20 13.65
CA LYS A 82 -1.26 7.26 14.78
C LYS A 82 -2.33 7.75 15.75
N GLN A 83 -2.25 9.01 16.18
CA GLN A 83 -3.22 9.61 17.07
C GLN A 83 -4.64 9.59 16.50
N PHE A 84 -4.79 9.82 15.19
CA PHE A 84 -6.09 9.76 14.53
C PHE A 84 -6.66 8.33 14.50
N ILE A 85 -5.84 7.33 14.17
CA ILE A 85 -6.26 5.92 14.17
C ILE A 85 -6.63 5.43 15.57
N GLU A 86 -5.99 5.93 16.63
CA GLU A 86 -6.35 5.59 18.01
C GLU A 86 -7.58 6.38 18.48
N SER A 87 -7.56 7.71 18.38
CA SER A 87 -8.56 8.59 19.00
C SER A 87 -9.82 8.86 18.15
N GLY A 88 -9.74 8.66 16.84
CA GLY A 88 -10.83 8.98 15.88
C GLY A 88 -10.92 10.45 15.52
N LYS A 89 -10.01 11.29 16.03
CA LYS A 89 -10.03 12.73 15.79
C LYS A 89 -8.79 13.13 14.99
N LEU A 90 -9.02 13.71 13.82
CA LEU A 90 -7.96 14.33 13.04
C LEU A 90 -7.91 15.82 13.39
N THR A 91 -6.77 16.31 13.85
CA THR A 91 -6.55 17.75 14.02
C THR A 91 -6.26 18.37 12.65
N HIS A 92 -6.97 19.44 12.29
CA HIS A 92 -6.77 20.21 11.04
C HIS A 92 -7.09 19.45 9.73
N ALA A 93 -8.22 18.75 9.67
CA ALA A 93 -8.70 18.09 8.45
C ALA A 93 -9.11 19.08 7.33
N THR A 94 -8.80 18.75 6.08
CA THR A 94 -9.34 19.40 4.88
C THR A 94 -10.65 18.75 4.43
N ILE A 95 -11.38 19.37 3.48
CA ILE A 95 -12.62 18.79 2.92
C ILE A 95 -12.35 17.45 2.19
N GLU A 96 -11.20 17.32 1.52
CA GLU A 96 -10.82 16.07 0.83
C GLU A 96 -10.54 14.92 1.81
N ASP A 97 -10.14 15.24 3.04
CA ASP A 97 -9.91 14.25 4.09
C ASP A 97 -11.22 13.66 4.63
N GLN A 98 -12.35 14.37 4.47
CA GLN A 98 -13.62 14.00 5.09
C GLN A 98 -14.12 12.62 4.65
N LEU A 99 -13.98 12.27 3.36
CA LEU A 99 -14.39 10.94 2.87
C LEU A 99 -13.58 9.81 3.52
N LEU A 100 -12.27 9.99 3.67
CA LEU A 100 -11.43 9.00 4.35
C LEU A 100 -11.78 8.92 5.84
N ILE A 101 -12.05 10.07 6.47
CA ILE A 101 -12.44 10.14 7.87
C ILE A 101 -13.76 9.40 8.12
N ASP A 102 -14.78 9.62 7.28
CA ASP A 102 -16.08 8.98 7.40
C ASP A 102 -15.99 7.45 7.23
N GLU A 103 -15.19 7.00 6.26
CA GLU A 103 -14.94 5.57 6.06
C GLU A 103 -14.17 4.95 7.24
N LEU A 104 -13.19 5.66 7.81
CA LEU A 104 -12.48 5.17 9.00
C LEU A 104 -13.37 5.16 10.25
N ASN A 105 -14.24 6.15 10.43
CA ASN A 105 -15.22 6.16 11.52
C ASN A 105 -16.17 4.96 11.41
N THR A 106 -16.65 4.66 10.21
CA THR A 106 -17.47 3.47 9.94
C THR A 106 -16.73 2.17 10.31
N LEU A 107 -15.42 2.10 10.03
CA LEU A 107 -14.59 0.95 10.40
C LEU A 107 -14.41 0.84 11.92
N LYS A 108 -14.21 1.95 12.62
CA LYS A 108 -14.11 1.97 14.08
C LYS A 108 -15.41 1.60 14.78
N GLU A 109 -16.56 2.05 14.26
CA GLU A 109 -17.87 1.62 14.77
C GLU A 109 -18.06 0.11 14.64
N ARG A 110 -17.54 -0.50 13.55
CA ARG A 110 -17.67 -1.93 13.28
C ARG A 110 -16.69 -2.79 14.07
N TYR A 111 -15.42 -2.40 14.10
CA TYR A 111 -14.32 -3.22 14.61
C TYR A 111 -13.81 -2.78 15.99
N GLY A 112 -14.23 -1.60 16.47
CA GLY A 112 -13.73 -1.00 17.70
C GLY A 112 -12.32 -0.44 17.53
N ASP A 113 -11.45 -0.75 18.49
CA ASP A 113 -10.10 -0.21 18.55
C ASP A 113 -9.21 -0.77 17.44
N LEU A 114 -8.66 0.15 16.65
CA LEU A 114 -7.69 -0.13 15.61
C LEU A 114 -6.32 0.40 16.06
N SER A 115 -5.28 -0.41 15.87
CA SER A 115 -3.91 -0.04 16.22
C SER A 115 -2.95 -0.60 15.17
N ALA A 116 -1.68 -0.19 15.22
CA ALA A 116 -0.67 -0.76 14.33
C ALA A 116 -0.45 -2.24 14.69
N ARG A 117 -0.60 -3.14 13.71
CA ARG A 117 -0.54 -4.60 13.94
C ARG A 117 0.44 -5.35 13.05
N MET A 118 0.84 -4.77 11.92
CA MET A 118 1.79 -5.40 11.00
C MET A 118 2.63 -4.34 10.29
N LEU A 119 3.94 -4.52 10.28
CA LEU A 119 4.87 -3.75 9.48
C LEU A 119 5.38 -4.62 8.32
N ILE A 120 5.36 -4.09 7.10
CA ILE A 120 5.95 -4.70 5.90
C ILE A 120 6.81 -3.66 5.20
N TYR A 121 8.08 -3.98 4.98
CA TYR A 121 8.98 -3.12 4.23
C TYR A 121 9.76 -3.90 3.18
N TYR A 122 10.09 -3.21 2.11
CA TYR A 122 10.74 -3.80 0.94
C TYR A 122 11.40 -2.72 0.09
N GLU A 123 12.29 -3.16 -0.78
CA GLU A 123 12.87 -2.34 -1.83
C GLU A 123 12.06 -2.53 -3.11
N ARG A 124 11.68 -1.43 -3.75
CA ARG A 124 10.92 -1.43 -5.00
C ARG A 124 11.74 -0.82 -6.13
N SER A 125 11.80 -1.54 -7.24
CA SER A 125 12.15 -0.98 -8.55
C SER A 125 10.89 -0.73 -9.37
N SER A 126 10.75 0.44 -9.98
CA SER A 126 9.56 0.86 -10.75
C SER A 126 9.91 1.22 -12.19
N PHE A 127 9.14 0.68 -13.14
CA PHE A 127 9.31 0.87 -14.56
C PHE A 127 7.99 1.23 -15.24
N LYS A 128 8.09 1.97 -16.35
CA LYS A 128 6.98 2.32 -17.23
C LYS A 128 7.31 2.02 -18.68
N GLU A 129 6.28 1.93 -19.52
CA GLU A 129 6.45 1.78 -20.96
C GLU A 129 7.36 2.88 -21.56
N LYS A 130 8.34 2.47 -22.36
CA LYS A 130 9.37 3.36 -22.92
C LYS A 130 8.86 4.21 -24.08
N HIS A 131 8.00 3.65 -24.95
CA HIS A 131 7.56 4.33 -26.16
C HIS A 131 6.07 4.13 -26.42
N HIS A 132 5.40 5.23 -26.74
CA HIS A 132 4.09 5.20 -27.36
C HIS A 132 4.23 4.73 -28.81
N ILE A 133 3.57 3.63 -29.18
CA ILE A 133 3.49 3.20 -30.58
C ILE A 133 2.53 4.13 -31.31
N LYS A 134 3.06 4.95 -32.22
CA LYS A 134 2.26 5.89 -33.03
C LYS A 134 1.17 5.14 -33.79
N GLY A 135 -0.08 5.61 -33.70
CA GLY A 135 -1.25 4.97 -34.30
C GLY A 135 -1.94 3.93 -33.42
N GLN A 136 -1.43 3.68 -32.20
CA GLN A 136 -2.12 2.88 -31.18
C GLN A 136 -2.47 3.72 -29.97
N PRO A 137 -3.49 3.34 -29.18
CA PRO A 137 -3.75 4.00 -27.91
C PRO A 137 -2.57 3.78 -26.94
N PRO A 138 -2.26 4.74 -26.07
CA PRO A 138 -1.22 4.58 -25.05
C PRO A 138 -1.53 3.38 -24.17
N ARG A 139 -0.63 2.40 -24.17
CA ARG A 139 -0.83 1.15 -23.43
C ARG A 139 -0.50 1.30 -21.94
N LYS A 140 0.17 2.37 -21.50
CA LYS A 140 0.36 2.75 -20.08
C LYS A 140 0.80 1.57 -19.18
N ILE A 141 1.66 0.69 -19.70
CA ILE A 141 2.16 -0.46 -18.95
C ILE A 141 3.05 0.04 -17.82
N ARG A 142 2.87 -0.50 -16.61
CA ARG A 142 3.75 -0.28 -15.47
C ARG A 142 4.17 -1.61 -14.88
N VAL A 143 5.45 -1.73 -14.52
CA VAL A 143 6.00 -2.91 -13.86
C VAL A 143 6.68 -2.48 -12.58
N THR A 144 6.44 -3.19 -11.49
CA THR A 144 7.21 -3.03 -10.25
C THR A 144 7.80 -4.36 -9.82
N VAL A 145 9.04 -4.32 -9.32
CA VAL A 145 9.73 -5.46 -8.72
C VAL A 145 9.98 -5.13 -7.26
N ASP A 146 9.38 -5.90 -6.35
CA ASP A 146 9.60 -5.80 -4.90
C ASP A 146 10.52 -6.93 -4.45
N GLN A 147 11.59 -6.55 -3.75
CA GLN A 147 12.61 -7.46 -3.23
C GLN A 147 12.85 -7.20 -1.74
N ASN A 148 13.52 -8.14 -1.07
CA ASN A 148 13.84 -8.07 0.37
C ASN A 148 12.58 -7.80 1.23
N VAL A 149 11.45 -8.43 0.85
CA VAL A 149 10.16 -8.22 1.52
C VAL A 149 10.23 -8.79 2.93
N THR A 150 10.32 -7.90 3.90
CA THR A 150 10.46 -8.24 5.31
C THR A 150 9.25 -7.75 6.08
N TYR A 151 8.75 -8.57 7.00
CA TYR A 151 7.60 -8.25 7.82
C TYR A 151 7.85 -8.45 9.31
N ARG A 152 7.03 -7.76 10.11
CA ARG A 152 6.95 -7.92 11.57
C ARG A 152 5.51 -7.73 12.03
N ASP A 153 4.98 -8.69 12.79
CA ASP A 153 3.72 -8.60 13.53
C ASP A 153 3.94 -8.28 15.03
N TYR A 154 5.20 -8.06 15.40
CA TYR A 154 5.69 -7.56 16.70
C TYR A 154 6.56 -6.32 16.47
N ASP A 155 6.71 -5.45 17.47
CA ASP A 155 7.54 -4.24 17.39
C ASP A 155 7.33 -3.42 16.09
N VAL A 156 6.07 -3.23 15.69
CA VAL A 156 5.67 -2.75 14.35
C VAL A 156 6.04 -1.29 14.03
N GLU A 157 6.77 -0.62 14.92
CA GLU A 157 7.36 0.69 14.69
C GLU A 157 8.63 0.57 13.83
N LYS A 158 8.72 1.35 12.76
CA LYS A 158 9.90 1.34 11.88
C LYS A 158 11.17 1.85 12.56
N SER A 159 11.03 2.74 13.55
CA SER A 159 12.14 3.28 14.36
C SER A 159 12.94 2.20 15.11
N ARG A 160 12.38 0.99 15.28
CA ARG A 160 13.05 -0.15 15.91
C ARG A 160 14.12 -0.80 15.03
N GLY A 161 14.18 -0.46 13.73
CA GLY A 161 15.26 -0.88 12.82
C GLY A 161 14.81 -1.74 11.62
N ASN A 162 15.81 -2.39 11.01
CA ASN A 162 15.67 -3.18 9.78
C ASN A 162 15.88 -4.68 10.06
N TYR A 163 15.07 -5.24 10.96
CA TYR A 163 14.99 -6.69 11.20
C TYR A 163 13.57 -7.19 10.93
N GLY A 164 13.39 -8.51 11.01
CA GLY A 164 12.10 -9.18 10.88
C GLY A 164 12.24 -10.50 10.15
N SER A 165 11.11 -11.02 9.70
CA SER A 165 11.05 -12.26 8.94
C SER A 165 10.94 -11.95 7.45
N GLU A 166 11.70 -12.65 6.62
CA GLU A 166 11.54 -12.58 5.17
C GLU A 166 10.28 -13.32 4.73
N LEU A 167 9.53 -12.75 3.80
CA LEU A 167 8.26 -13.32 3.35
C LEU A 167 8.44 -14.52 2.40
N PHE A 168 9.47 -14.51 1.54
CA PHE A 168 9.62 -15.50 0.47
C PHE A 168 10.95 -16.27 0.47
N GLY A 169 11.87 -15.92 1.38
CA GLY A 169 13.25 -16.44 1.44
C GLY A 169 14.12 -15.99 0.27
N ASP A 170 15.38 -16.44 0.27
CA ASP A 170 16.41 -15.99 -0.67
C ASP A 170 16.02 -16.14 -2.16
N GLY A 171 16.36 -15.10 -2.93
CA GLY A 171 16.29 -15.10 -4.39
C GLY A 171 14.89 -14.93 -4.99
N LYS A 172 13.85 -14.71 -4.19
CA LYS A 172 12.48 -14.47 -4.69
C LYS A 172 12.10 -12.99 -4.64
N VAL A 173 11.30 -12.58 -5.63
CA VAL A 173 10.78 -11.22 -5.77
C VAL A 173 9.29 -11.25 -6.12
N ILE A 174 8.56 -10.18 -5.79
CA ILE A 174 7.19 -9.97 -6.31
C ILE A 174 7.30 -9.07 -7.54
N ILE A 175 6.74 -9.53 -8.66
CA ILE A 175 6.59 -8.70 -9.86
C ILE A 175 5.11 -8.37 -10.03
N GLU A 176 4.77 -7.08 -10.05
CA GLU A 176 3.43 -6.60 -10.40
C GLU A 176 3.49 -5.98 -11.80
N ILE A 177 2.65 -6.48 -12.72
CA ILE A 177 2.48 -5.91 -14.06
C ILE A 177 1.08 -5.30 -14.13
N LYS A 178 1.01 -4.00 -14.34
CA LYS A 178 -0.24 -3.26 -14.57
C LYS A 178 -0.40 -2.97 -16.04
N THR A 179 -1.48 -3.48 -16.61
CA THR A 179 -1.89 -3.20 -17.99
C THR A 179 -3.30 -2.60 -17.98
N PRO A 180 -3.67 -1.81 -18.99
CA PRO A 180 -5.07 -1.59 -19.34
C PRO A 180 -5.71 -2.94 -19.70
N LEU A 181 -7.04 -3.00 -19.66
CA LEU A 181 -7.86 -4.20 -19.93
C LEU A 181 -7.56 -4.91 -21.28
N ILE A 182 -6.79 -4.29 -22.16
CA ILE A 182 -6.22 -4.92 -23.37
C ILE A 182 -4.79 -5.37 -23.04
N VAL A 183 -4.63 -6.66 -22.78
CA VAL A 183 -3.31 -7.28 -22.57
C VAL A 183 -2.61 -7.41 -23.93
N SER A 184 -1.39 -6.89 -24.05
CA SER A 184 -0.58 -6.99 -25.27
C SER A 184 0.09 -8.37 -25.36
N ASP A 185 0.06 -9.00 -26.53
CA ASP A 185 0.53 -10.38 -26.76
C ASP A 185 1.98 -10.68 -26.31
N TYR A 186 2.86 -9.67 -26.29
CA TYR A 186 4.25 -9.84 -25.85
C TYR A 186 4.39 -10.15 -24.34
N LEU A 187 3.38 -9.83 -23.53
CA LEU A 187 3.36 -10.21 -22.11
C LEU A 187 2.98 -11.69 -21.90
N LEU A 188 2.52 -12.38 -22.94
CA LEU A 188 2.09 -13.78 -22.94
C LEU A 188 3.15 -14.74 -23.49
N GLY A 189 4.38 -14.28 -23.75
CA GLY A 189 5.49 -15.15 -24.12
C GLY A 189 5.79 -16.16 -23.01
N GLU A 190 6.13 -17.39 -23.39
CA GLU A 190 6.58 -18.43 -22.45
C GLU A 190 7.84 -17.93 -21.72
N TRP A 191 7.77 -17.91 -20.38
CA TRP A 191 8.83 -17.48 -19.46
C TRP A 191 9.66 -18.66 -18.99
#